data_AF-A0A356QI02-F1
#
_entry.id   AF-A0A356QI02-F1
#
_cell.length_a   1.000
_cell.length_b   1.000
_cell.length_c   1.000
_cell.angle_alpha   90.00
_cell.angle_beta   90.00
_cell.angle_gamma   90.00
#
_symmetry.space_group_name_H-M   'P 1'
#
loop_
_entity.id
_entity.type
_entity.pdbx_description
1 polymer ?
#
loop_
_entity_poly.entity_id
_entity_poly.type
_entity_poly.pdbx_seq_one_letter_code
_entity_poly.pdbx_strand_id
1 'polypeptide(L)'
;FGVHSRNESFAAEIAQKIRVGNVYINRNIIGAVVGVQPFGGQGLSGTGPKAGGPHYLQRFVTEKTITNNTAALGGNASLLALGDE
;
A
#
# COMPACT_ATOMS: atom_id res chain seq x y z
N PHE A 1 1.27 12.58 -12.97
CA PHE A 1 2.19 13.09 -14.01
C PHE A 1 2.09 12.20 -15.24
N GLY A 2 2.18 12.78 -16.43
CA GLY A 2 2.08 12.03 -17.69
C GLY A 2 3.37 12.15 -18.51
N VAL A 3 3.80 11.06 -19.12
CA VAL A 3 4.92 11.06 -20.08
C VAL A 3 4.45 10.43 -21.38
N HIS A 4 4.63 11.13 -22.50
CA HIS A 4 4.40 10.59 -23.84
C HIS A 4 5.74 10.46 -24.56
N SER A 5 6.18 9.23 -24.81
CA SER A 5 7.45 8.94 -25.49
C SER A 5 7.42 7.52 -26.04
N ARG A 6 7.96 7.34 -27.25
CA ARG A 6 8.27 6.01 -27.81
C ARG A 6 9.65 5.51 -27.40
N ASN A 7 10.52 6.40 -26.91
CA ASN A 7 11.77 6.01 -26.29
C ASN A 7 11.50 5.57 -24.84
N GLU A 8 11.57 4.26 -24.61
CA GLU A 8 11.28 3.63 -23.31
C GLU A 8 12.29 4.01 -22.23
N SER A 9 13.59 4.10 -22.58
CA SER A 9 14.62 4.44 -21.59
C SER A 9 14.41 5.86 -21.06
N PHE A 10 14.06 6.79 -21.95
CA PHE A 10 13.71 8.15 -21.57
C PHE A 10 12.46 8.19 -20.66
N ALA A 11 11.38 7.47 -21.02
CA ALA A 11 10.16 7.48 -20.24
C ALA A 11 10.37 6.89 -18.83
N ALA A 12 11.11 5.80 -18.74
CA ALA A 12 11.47 5.15 -17.49
C ALA A 12 12.36 6.06 -16.62
N GLU A 13 13.38 6.71 -17.21
CA GLU A 13 14.27 7.63 -16.50
C GLU A 13 13.48 8.79 -15.86
N ILE A 14 12.57 9.41 -16.62
CA ILE A 14 11.72 10.48 -16.09
C ILE A 14 10.79 9.97 -15.00
N ALA A 15 10.16 8.81 -15.21
CA ALA A 15 9.25 8.20 -14.23
C ALA A 15 9.93 7.90 -12.89
N GLN A 16 11.22 7.54 -12.92
CA GLN A 16 12.02 7.29 -11.72
C GLN A 16 12.46 8.57 -11.00
N LYS A 17 12.85 9.62 -11.74
CA LYS A 17 13.39 10.85 -11.16
C LYS A 17 12.31 11.76 -10.57
N ILE A 18 11.10 11.73 -11.13
CA ILE A 18 10.05 12.67 -10.75
C ILE A 18 9.35 12.27 -9.43
N ARG A 19 9.30 13.22 -8.49
CA ARG A 19 8.72 13.00 -7.16
C ARG A 19 7.22 13.27 -7.14
N VAL A 20 6.43 12.38 -7.74
CA VAL A 20 4.95 12.48 -7.79
C VAL A 20 4.28 11.19 -7.33
N GLY A 21 3.01 11.29 -6.96
CA GLY A 21 2.26 10.13 -6.49
C GLY A 21 1.97 9.08 -7.56
N ASN A 22 1.60 9.51 -8.77
CA ASN A 22 1.22 8.60 -9.86
C ASN A 22 1.85 9.09 -11.16
N VAL A 23 2.50 8.18 -11.89
CA VAL A 23 3.05 8.42 -13.23
C VAL A 23 2.28 7.54 -14.22
N TYR A 24 1.90 8.12 -15.35
CA TYR A 24 1.22 7.45 -16.44
C TYR A 24 2.03 7.63 -17.72
N ILE A 25 2.33 6.54 -18.42
CA ILE A 25 3.15 6.55 -19.65
C ILE A 25 2.24 6.22 -20.84
N ASN A 26 2.28 7.05 -21.88
CA ASN A 26 1.55 6.87 -23.14
C ASN A 26 0.03 6.66 -22.99
N ARG A 27 -0.57 7.32 -21.99
CA ARG A 27 -2.01 7.33 -21.74
C ARG A 27 -2.43 8.61 -21.02
N ASN A 28 -3.75 8.84 -20.87
CA ASN A 28 -4.27 9.94 -20.05
C ASN A 28 -3.87 9.79 -18.56
N ILE A 29 -3.92 10.91 -17.82
CA ILE A 29 -3.47 10.99 -16.42
C ILE A 29 -4.60 10.92 -15.40
N ILE A 30 -5.82 10.59 -15.85
CA ILE A 30 -7.05 10.55 -15.06
C ILE A 30 -7.61 9.13 -15.01
N GLY A 31 -8.64 8.91 -14.18
CA GLY A 31 -9.34 7.62 -14.10
C GLY A 31 -8.52 6.53 -13.41
N ALA A 32 -7.89 6.85 -12.28
CA ALA A 32 -7.25 5.85 -11.44
C ALA A 32 -8.30 4.88 -10.89
N VAL A 33 -8.07 3.58 -11.10
CA VAL A 33 -8.99 2.51 -10.68
C VAL A 33 -8.62 2.02 -9.29
N VAL A 34 -9.61 1.90 -8.41
CA VAL A 34 -9.45 1.36 -7.05
C VAL A 34 -8.85 -0.05 -7.12
N GLY A 35 -7.86 -0.34 -6.27
CA GLY A 35 -7.15 -1.62 -6.23
C GLY A 35 -6.11 -1.83 -7.33
N VAL A 36 -6.11 -1.02 -8.41
CA VAL A 36 -5.15 -1.15 -9.51
C VAL A 36 -4.13 -0.01 -9.53
N GLN A 37 -4.60 1.24 -9.43
CA GLN A 37 -3.73 2.41 -9.31
C GLN A 37 -4.05 3.18 -8.02
N PRO A 38 -3.52 2.76 -6.86
CA PRO A 38 -3.66 3.52 -5.62
C PRO A 38 -3.30 5.00 -5.84
N PHE A 39 -4.24 5.89 -5.55
CA PHE A 39 -4.18 7.28 -5.97
C PHE A 39 -3.92 8.22 -4.79
N GLY A 40 -3.09 9.23 -5.02
CA GLY A 40 -2.70 10.20 -4.00
C GLY A 40 -1.26 10.67 -4.18
N GLY A 41 -1.01 11.95 -3.88
CA GLY A 41 0.28 12.61 -4.02
C GLY A 41 1.09 12.71 -2.73
N GLN A 42 2.08 13.58 -2.76
CA GLN A 42 2.95 13.94 -1.64
C GLN A 42 3.21 15.46 -1.64
N GLY A 43 3.83 15.98 -0.57
CA GLY A 43 4.10 17.42 -0.44
C GLY A 43 2.81 18.23 -0.32
N LEU A 44 2.67 19.31 -1.09
CA LEU A 44 1.46 20.13 -1.08
C LEU A 44 0.25 19.42 -1.70
N SER A 45 0.44 18.28 -2.38
CA SER A 45 -0.66 17.50 -2.98
C SER A 45 -1.27 16.46 -2.03
N GLY A 46 -0.74 16.32 -0.80
CA GLY A 46 -1.28 15.41 0.21
C GLY A 46 -0.22 14.72 1.05
N THR A 47 -0.69 13.94 2.03
CA THR A 47 0.14 13.30 3.06
C THR A 47 0.28 11.80 2.91
N GLY A 48 -0.57 11.17 2.08
CA GLY A 48 -0.73 9.71 2.04
C GLY A 48 -1.36 9.12 3.33
N PRO A 49 -1.56 7.80 3.40
CA PRO A 49 -1.36 6.79 2.35
C PRO A 49 -2.36 6.91 1.19
N LYS A 50 -2.09 6.20 0.10
CA LYS A 50 -2.87 6.29 -1.15
C LYS A 50 -4.25 5.66 -1.02
N ALA A 51 -5.29 6.40 -1.42
CA ALA A 51 -6.65 5.91 -1.47
C ALA A 51 -6.79 4.78 -2.49
N GLY A 52 -7.63 3.80 -2.16
CA GLY A 52 -7.82 2.59 -2.99
C GLY A 52 -6.61 1.66 -3.04
N GLY A 53 -5.62 1.85 -2.17
CA GLY A 53 -4.47 0.95 -1.98
C GLY A 53 -4.51 0.20 -0.65
N PRO A 54 -3.63 -0.80 -0.48
CA PRO A 54 -3.66 -1.70 0.68
C PRO A 54 -3.39 -0.99 2.01
N HIS A 55 -2.67 0.13 2.00
CA HIS A 55 -2.30 0.87 3.21
C HIS A 55 -3.35 1.91 3.65
N TYR A 56 -4.42 2.11 2.87
CA TYR A 56 -5.34 3.21 3.16
C TYR A 56 -6.10 3.00 4.46
N LEU A 57 -6.63 1.79 4.68
CA LEU A 57 -7.42 1.47 5.87
C LEU A 57 -6.60 1.49 7.15
N GLN A 58 -5.32 1.09 7.08
CA GLN A 58 -4.41 1.11 8.22
C GLN A 58 -4.27 2.51 8.84
N ARG A 59 -4.48 3.58 8.05
CA ARG A 59 -4.42 4.95 8.56
C ARG A 59 -5.55 5.32 9.53
N PHE A 60 -6.65 4.58 9.52
CA PHE A 60 -7.86 4.86 10.29
C PHE A 60 -8.02 3.95 11.51
N VAL A 61 -7.05 3.07 11.77
CA VAL A 61 -7.08 2.12 12.90
C VAL A 61 -5.86 2.32 13.79
N THR A 62 -5.93 1.79 15.01
CA THR A 62 -4.80 1.74 15.93
C THR A 62 -4.43 0.29 16.20
N GLU A 63 -3.13 0.00 16.22
CA GLU A 63 -2.64 -1.34 16.54
C GLU A 63 -2.89 -1.64 18.03
N LYS A 64 -3.25 -2.89 18.33
CA LYS A 64 -3.45 -3.37 19.69
C LYS A 64 -2.91 -4.78 19.81
N THR A 65 -1.97 -4.98 20.73
CA THR A 65 -1.45 -6.30 21.09
C THR A 65 -2.04 -6.74 22.43
N ILE A 66 -2.52 -7.98 22.49
CA ILE A 66 -3.05 -8.59 23.71
C ILE A 66 -2.20 -9.83 23.99
N THR A 67 -1.56 -9.87 25.15
CA THR A 67 -0.74 -11.00 25.58
C THR A 67 -1.40 -11.67 26.78
N ASN A 68 -1.83 -12.92 26.62
CA ASN A 68 -2.46 -13.70 27.67
C ASN A 68 -1.55 -14.86 28.10
N ASN A 69 -1.29 -15.00 29.41
CA ASN A 69 -0.55 -16.14 29.94
C ASN A 69 -1.49 -17.34 30.10
N THR A 70 -1.32 -18.35 29.25
CA THR A 70 -2.15 -19.57 29.24
C THR A 70 -1.62 -20.70 30.13
N ALA A 71 -0.54 -20.49 30.89
CA ALA A 71 0.09 -21.54 31.70
C ALA A 71 -0.87 -22.19 32.71
N ALA A 72 -1.83 -21.43 33.26
CA ALA A 72 -2.80 -21.93 34.23
C ALA A 72 -3.88 -22.85 33.65
N LEU A 73 -4.05 -22.90 32.31
CA LEU A 73 -5.01 -23.80 31.67
C LEU A 73 -4.58 -25.28 31.75
N GLY A 74 -3.28 -25.54 31.92
CA GLY A 74 -2.73 -26.90 31.90
C GLY A 74 -2.84 -27.56 30.51
N GLY A 75 -1.90 -28.46 30.20
CA GLY A 75 -1.84 -29.16 28.90
C GLY A 75 -0.69 -28.70 28.00
N ASN A 76 -0.46 -29.45 26.92
CA ASN A 76 0.62 -29.19 25.98
C ASN A 76 0.31 -27.94 25.14
N ALA A 77 1.05 -26.85 25.37
CA ALA A 77 0.90 -25.58 24.65
C ALA A 77 1.01 -25.73 23.13
N SER A 78 1.76 -26.72 22.62
CA SER A 78 1.84 -27.01 21.19
C SER A 78 0.54 -27.59 20.62
N LEU A 79 -0.26 -28.31 21.42
CA LEU A 79 -1.56 -28.85 21.02
C LEU A 79 -2.65 -27.76 21.00
N LEU A 80 -2.54 -26.75 21.86
CA LEU A 80 -3.45 -25.59 21.90
C LEU A 80 -3.15 -24.53 20.83
N ALA A 81 -1.93 -24.52 20.29
CA ALA A 81 -1.48 -23.58 19.25
C ALA A 81 -1.70 -24.09 17.82
N LEU A 82 -1.97 -25.39 17.66
CA LEU A 82 -2.52 -25.96 16.43
C LEU A 82 -4.00 -25.54 16.40
N GLY A 83 -4.28 -24.36 15.85
CA GLY A 83 -5.67 -23.96 15.59
C GLY A 83 -6.35 -24.99 14.68
N ASP A 84 -7.66 -25.19 14.86
CA ASP A 84 -8.47 -26.03 13.98
C ASP A 84 -8.35 -25.49 12.54
N GLU A 85 -7.71 -26.25 11.66
CA GLU A 85 -7.94 -26.14 10.21
C GLU A 85 -9.36 -26.62 9.87
#